data_AF-A0A7C6BXQ1-F1
#
_entry.id   AF-A0A7C6BXQ1-F1
#
_cell.length_a   1.000
_cell.length_b   1.000
_cell.length_c   1.000
_cell.angle_alpha   90.00
_cell.angle_beta   90.00
_cell.angle_gamma   90.00
#
_symmetry.space_group_name_H-M   'P 1'
#
loop_
_entity.id
_entity.type
_entity.pdbx_description
1 polymer ?
#
loop_
_entity_poly.entity_id
_entity_poly.type
_entity_poly.pdbx_seq_one_letter_code
_entity_poly.pdbx_strand_id
1 'polypeptide(L)'
;MPLPLAEHTWARGNIIRVADCAGEGAATRVCTACGALGELEIFPQTDEHNWVTRPGKEPSCTQAGYTESVHCDVCGKTQKLAESIPPAPHKEVTIHAMRPTATLEGRTEGIRCGRCGVWIVPCKTLPKLGSEGTEHNMTKESPPLTQGSDESAAFTSDADFQDFSHVTLNDEIVDESNYDAKEGSTIITFKPAFLKTLPVGKHTVKIVSTTGTARGMLEIKAQATPQTEQVTLPSDTLPKTGEISGDYSWLVLLLLSAGGLIFLNRKKRMAKQRNQI
;
A
#
# COMPACT_ATOMS: atom_id res chain seq x y z
N MET A 1 -87.18 -30.68 -29.76
CA MET A 1 -86.47 -31.05 -28.52
C MET A 1 -85.04 -31.38 -28.93
N PRO A 2 -84.04 -30.52 -28.66
CA PRO A 2 -82.66 -30.81 -29.03
C PRO A 2 -82.16 -31.99 -28.18
N LEU A 3 -81.49 -32.96 -28.81
CA LEU A 3 -80.84 -34.07 -28.14
C LEU A 3 -79.76 -33.52 -27.19
N PRO A 4 -79.59 -34.08 -25.97
CA PRO A 4 -78.53 -33.65 -25.07
C PRO A 4 -77.18 -33.92 -25.74
N LEU A 5 -76.30 -32.91 -25.78
CA LEU A 5 -74.91 -33.12 -26.20
C LEU A 5 -74.29 -34.14 -25.25
N ALA A 6 -73.79 -35.25 -25.79
CA ALA A 6 -73.03 -36.22 -25.01
C ALA A 6 -71.78 -35.53 -24.46
N GLU A 7 -71.57 -35.62 -23.14
CA GLU A 7 -70.36 -35.11 -22.53
C GLU A 7 -69.16 -35.90 -23.04
N HIS A 8 -68.14 -35.18 -23.52
CA HIS A 8 -66.95 -35.82 -24.08
C HIS A 8 -66.05 -36.29 -22.93
N THR A 9 -65.65 -37.56 -22.98
CA THR A 9 -64.62 -38.11 -22.09
C THR A 9 -63.28 -38.12 -22.82
N TRP A 10 -62.33 -37.36 -22.26
CA TRP A 10 -61.07 -37.05 -22.93
C TRP A 10 -59.92 -37.86 -22.33
N ALA A 11 -59.19 -38.61 -23.15
CA ALA A 11 -57.96 -39.30 -22.77
C ALA A 11 -56.73 -38.61 -23.34
N ARG A 12 -55.57 -38.83 -22.71
CA ARG A 12 -54.28 -38.31 -23.17
C ARG A 12 -53.87 -39.05 -24.44
N GLY A 13 -53.71 -38.30 -25.53
CA GLY A 13 -53.25 -38.78 -26.83
C GLY A 13 -51.74 -38.55 -27.03
N ASN A 14 -51.35 -38.26 -28.27
CA ASN A 14 -49.95 -38.12 -28.66
C ASN A 14 -49.26 -36.93 -27.98
N ILE A 15 -48.02 -37.15 -27.54
CA ILE A 15 -47.15 -36.10 -27.02
C ILE A 15 -46.64 -35.28 -28.22
N ILE A 16 -46.95 -33.99 -28.25
CA ILE A 16 -46.46 -33.05 -29.27
C ILE A 16 -45.09 -32.50 -28.86
N ARG A 17 -44.92 -32.19 -27.58
CA ARG A 17 -43.64 -31.72 -27.00
C ARG A 17 -43.46 -32.29 -25.61
N VAL A 18 -42.29 -32.86 -25.34
CA VAL A 18 -41.92 -33.33 -24.00
C VAL A 18 -41.59 -32.10 -23.13
N ALA A 19 -42.01 -32.12 -21.87
CA ALA A 19 -41.64 -31.07 -20.93
C ALA A 19 -40.15 -31.20 -20.60
N ASP A 20 -39.44 -30.07 -20.58
CA ASP A 20 -38.06 -30.00 -20.10
C ASP A 20 -37.91 -28.80 -19.17
N CYS A 21 -36.66 -28.50 -18.79
CA CYS A 21 -36.37 -27.39 -17.89
C CYS A 21 -36.39 -26.00 -18.57
N ALA A 22 -36.60 -25.92 -19.88
CA ALA A 22 -36.71 -24.69 -20.67
C ALA A 22 -38.15 -24.41 -21.13
N GLY A 23 -38.98 -25.45 -21.31
CA GLY A 23 -40.29 -25.36 -21.93
C GLY A 23 -41.31 -26.37 -21.39
N GLU A 24 -42.56 -25.92 -21.28
CA GLU A 24 -43.70 -26.76 -20.89
C GLU A 24 -43.97 -27.86 -21.93
N GLY A 25 -44.42 -29.02 -21.47
CA GLY A 25 -44.83 -30.11 -22.35
C GLY A 25 -46.24 -29.92 -22.89
N ALA A 26 -46.57 -30.57 -24.00
CA ALA A 26 -47.92 -30.55 -24.57
C ALA A 26 -48.32 -31.90 -25.17
N ALA A 27 -49.55 -32.33 -24.95
CA ALA A 27 -50.14 -33.49 -25.61
C ALA A 27 -51.56 -33.20 -26.13
N THR A 28 -51.95 -33.87 -27.22
CA THR A 28 -53.32 -33.81 -27.72
C THR A 28 -54.27 -34.55 -26.79
N ARG A 29 -55.49 -34.04 -26.58
CA ARG A 29 -56.57 -34.81 -25.95
C ARG A 29 -57.46 -35.43 -27.02
N VAL A 30 -57.75 -36.71 -26.88
CA VAL A 30 -58.59 -37.46 -27.84
C VAL A 30 -59.85 -37.94 -27.12
N CYS A 31 -61.01 -37.65 -27.68
CA CYS A 31 -62.28 -38.17 -27.16
C CYS A 31 -62.34 -39.69 -27.37
N THR A 32 -62.52 -40.44 -26.30
CA THR A 32 -62.56 -41.92 -26.36
C THR A 32 -63.80 -42.46 -27.08
N ALA A 33 -64.87 -41.66 -27.17
CA ALA A 33 -66.13 -42.05 -27.79
C ALA A 33 -66.23 -41.75 -29.30
N CYS A 34 -65.62 -40.65 -29.78
CA CYS A 34 -65.76 -40.21 -31.17
C CYS A 34 -64.44 -39.95 -31.90
N GLY A 35 -63.30 -40.00 -31.21
CA GLY A 35 -61.98 -39.74 -31.80
C GLY A 35 -61.69 -38.27 -32.13
N ALA A 36 -62.61 -37.34 -31.81
CA ALA A 36 -62.39 -35.91 -32.00
C ALA A 36 -61.21 -35.41 -31.15
N LEU A 37 -60.44 -34.48 -31.71
CA LEU A 37 -59.34 -33.81 -31.02
C LEU A 37 -59.89 -32.65 -30.20
N GLY A 38 -59.57 -32.63 -28.91
CA GLY A 38 -59.91 -31.55 -27.99
C GLY A 38 -58.77 -30.54 -27.81
N GLU A 39 -58.93 -29.64 -26.85
CA GLU A 39 -57.89 -28.69 -26.44
C GLU A 39 -56.62 -29.40 -25.95
N LEU A 40 -55.47 -28.75 -26.17
CA LEU A 40 -54.17 -29.29 -25.76
C LEU A 40 -54.07 -29.37 -24.24
N GLU A 41 -53.55 -30.50 -23.76
CA GLU A 41 -53.15 -30.67 -22.37
C GLU A 41 -51.71 -30.18 -22.22
N ILE A 42 -51.51 -29.13 -21.40
CA ILE A 42 -50.20 -28.53 -21.13
C ILE A 42 -49.67 -29.06 -19.79
N PHE A 43 -48.41 -29.48 -19.78
CA PHE A 43 -47.72 -30.00 -18.60
C PHE A 43 -46.66 -28.99 -18.12
N PRO A 44 -46.50 -28.80 -16.80
CA PRO A 44 -45.48 -27.91 -16.29
C PRO A 44 -44.08 -28.34 -16.70
N GLN A 45 -43.16 -27.39 -16.71
CA GLN A 45 -41.73 -27.65 -16.90
C GLN A 45 -41.19 -28.61 -15.85
N THR A 46 -40.16 -29.38 -16.21
CA THR A 46 -39.46 -30.27 -15.28
C THR A 46 -38.39 -29.49 -14.52
N ASP A 47 -38.15 -29.84 -13.25
CA ASP A 47 -37.06 -29.26 -12.45
C ASP A 47 -35.72 -30.02 -12.62
N GLU A 48 -35.66 -30.96 -13.57
CA GLU A 48 -34.44 -31.72 -13.87
C GLU A 48 -33.51 -30.91 -14.78
N HIS A 49 -32.33 -30.58 -14.25
CA HIS A 49 -31.36 -29.70 -14.89
C HIS A 49 -30.04 -30.44 -15.19
N ASN A 50 -29.51 -30.26 -16.40
CA ASN A 50 -28.15 -30.67 -16.75
C ASN A 50 -27.16 -29.56 -16.39
N TRP A 51 -26.49 -29.68 -15.25
CA TRP A 51 -25.57 -28.69 -14.71
C TRP A 51 -24.15 -28.83 -15.30
N VAL A 52 -23.66 -27.78 -15.94
CA VAL A 52 -22.31 -27.69 -16.50
C VAL A 52 -21.50 -26.64 -15.74
N THR A 53 -20.27 -27.01 -15.40
CA THR A 53 -19.33 -26.14 -14.68
C THR A 53 -18.39 -25.43 -15.66
N ARG A 54 -18.29 -24.10 -15.57
CA ARG A 54 -17.23 -23.32 -16.22
C ARG A 54 -16.11 -23.08 -15.21
N PRO A 55 -14.87 -23.48 -15.52
CA PRO A 55 -13.77 -23.30 -14.59
C PRO A 55 -13.50 -21.82 -14.35
N GLY A 56 -13.12 -21.50 -13.11
CA GLY A 56 -12.66 -20.16 -12.74
C GLY A 56 -11.33 -19.82 -13.41
N LYS A 57 -10.98 -18.54 -13.36
CA LYS A 57 -9.69 -18.02 -13.84
C LYS A 57 -9.02 -17.26 -12.71
N GLU A 58 -7.78 -17.62 -12.41
CA GLU A 58 -7.01 -16.94 -11.38
C GLU A 58 -6.74 -15.47 -11.75
N PRO A 59 -6.70 -14.56 -10.76
CA PRO A 59 -6.36 -13.16 -11.00
C PRO A 59 -4.89 -13.01 -11.38
N SER A 60 -4.63 -12.05 -12.26
CA SER A 60 -3.27 -11.53 -12.48
C SER A 60 -3.10 -10.21 -11.73
N CYS A 61 -1.91 -9.63 -11.78
CA CYS A 61 -1.68 -8.31 -11.17
C CYS A 61 -2.29 -7.14 -11.96
N THR A 62 -2.83 -7.37 -13.16
CA THR A 62 -3.49 -6.33 -13.97
C THR A 62 -4.93 -6.67 -14.34
N GLN A 63 -5.36 -7.92 -14.13
CA GLN A 63 -6.70 -8.39 -14.48
C GLN A 63 -7.28 -9.16 -13.30
N ALA A 64 -8.51 -8.82 -12.93
CA ALA A 64 -9.29 -9.59 -11.98
C ALA A 64 -9.48 -11.03 -12.47
N GLY A 65 -9.55 -11.95 -11.53
CA GLY A 65 -9.93 -13.34 -11.75
C GLY A 65 -11.43 -13.53 -11.50
N TYR A 66 -11.88 -14.78 -11.60
CA TYR A 66 -13.23 -15.16 -11.23
C TYR A 66 -13.27 -16.60 -10.74
N THR A 67 -14.19 -16.89 -9.82
CA THR A 67 -14.48 -18.26 -9.37
C THR A 67 -15.23 -19.03 -10.46
N GLU A 68 -15.28 -20.34 -10.33
CA GLU A 68 -16.08 -21.19 -11.21
C GLU A 68 -17.59 -20.84 -11.15
N SER A 69 -18.30 -21.07 -12.25
CA SER A 69 -19.76 -20.96 -12.30
C SER A 69 -20.41 -22.26 -12.73
N VAL A 70 -21.62 -22.52 -12.24
CA VAL A 70 -22.40 -23.70 -12.56
C VAL A 70 -23.74 -23.25 -13.15
N HIS A 71 -24.01 -23.67 -14.38
CA HIS A 71 -25.16 -23.25 -15.17
C HIS A 71 -25.79 -24.44 -15.89
N CYS A 72 -27.08 -24.37 -16.16
CA CYS A 72 -27.79 -25.38 -16.94
C CYS A 72 -27.58 -25.11 -18.43
N ASP A 73 -27.13 -26.12 -19.18
CA ASP A 73 -26.87 -26.01 -20.63
C ASP A 73 -28.13 -25.81 -21.46
N VAL A 74 -29.28 -26.27 -20.94
CA VAL A 74 -30.57 -26.27 -21.67
C VAL A 74 -31.36 -24.98 -21.42
N CYS A 75 -31.53 -24.56 -20.16
CA CYS A 75 -32.38 -23.40 -19.83
C CYS A 75 -31.61 -22.19 -19.32
N GLY A 76 -30.29 -22.27 -19.14
CA GLY A 76 -29.45 -21.16 -18.70
C GLY A 76 -29.60 -20.76 -17.23
N LYS A 77 -30.44 -21.45 -16.43
CA LYS A 77 -30.48 -21.23 -14.98
C LYS A 77 -29.08 -21.42 -14.38
N THR A 78 -28.73 -20.60 -13.39
CA THR A 78 -27.42 -20.65 -12.73
C THR A 78 -27.58 -21.14 -11.30
N GLN A 79 -26.88 -22.21 -10.94
CA GLN A 79 -26.87 -22.75 -9.57
C GLN A 79 -25.80 -22.05 -8.71
N LYS A 80 -24.66 -21.73 -9.32
CA LYS A 80 -23.55 -21.01 -8.68
C LYS A 80 -23.05 -19.94 -9.64
N LEU A 81 -23.17 -18.67 -9.24
CA LEU A 81 -22.67 -17.56 -10.02
C LEU A 81 -21.15 -17.43 -9.83
N ALA A 82 -20.44 -17.04 -10.89
CA ALA A 82 -19.03 -16.67 -10.77
C ALA A 82 -18.91 -15.37 -9.98
N GLU A 83 -18.03 -15.37 -9.00
CA GLU A 83 -17.68 -14.21 -8.20
C GLU A 83 -16.36 -13.63 -8.70
N SER A 84 -16.23 -12.30 -8.74
CA SER A 84 -14.98 -11.66 -9.14
C SER A 84 -13.93 -11.76 -8.03
N ILE A 85 -12.71 -12.11 -8.41
CA ILE A 85 -11.54 -12.13 -7.53
C ILE A 85 -10.70 -10.90 -7.87
N PRO A 86 -10.39 -10.02 -6.92
CA PRO A 86 -9.60 -8.82 -7.20
C PRO A 86 -8.21 -9.17 -7.78
N PRO A 87 -7.59 -8.26 -8.55
CA PRO A 87 -6.25 -8.46 -9.07
C PRO A 87 -5.25 -8.83 -7.96
N ALA A 88 -4.31 -9.71 -8.29
CA ALA A 88 -3.25 -10.09 -7.37
C ALA A 88 -2.36 -8.88 -7.03
N PRO A 89 -1.83 -8.78 -5.81
CA PRO A 89 -0.97 -7.66 -5.43
C PRO A 89 0.28 -7.59 -6.32
N HIS A 90 0.74 -6.38 -6.63
CA HIS A 90 1.96 -6.19 -7.40
C HIS A 90 3.20 -6.60 -6.59
N LYS A 91 4.18 -7.22 -7.26
CA LYS A 91 5.50 -7.47 -6.67
C LYS A 91 6.38 -6.24 -6.92
N GLU A 92 6.60 -5.46 -5.87
CA GLU A 92 7.35 -4.22 -5.92
C GLU A 92 8.85 -4.47 -6.19
N VAL A 93 9.41 -3.73 -7.13
CA VAL A 93 10.84 -3.66 -7.40
C VAL A 93 11.22 -2.19 -7.49
N THR A 94 12.08 -1.76 -6.57
CA THR A 94 12.59 -0.39 -6.51
C THR A 94 13.64 -0.17 -7.59
N ILE A 95 13.48 0.92 -8.34
CA ILE A 95 14.44 1.43 -9.31
C ILE A 95 15.10 2.64 -8.69
N HIS A 96 16.38 2.51 -8.32
CA HIS A 96 17.12 3.59 -7.69
C HIS A 96 17.26 4.81 -8.60
N ALA A 97 17.25 5.98 -7.94
CA ALA A 97 17.53 7.26 -8.57
C ALA A 97 18.91 7.28 -9.24
N MET A 98 19.01 8.02 -10.34
CA MET A 98 20.26 8.27 -11.04
C MET A 98 20.40 9.77 -11.21
N ARG A 99 21.50 10.35 -10.70
CA ARG A 99 21.74 11.79 -10.84
C ARG A 99 21.99 12.16 -12.31
N PRO A 100 21.40 13.27 -12.81
CA PRO A 100 21.72 13.76 -14.14
C PRO A 100 23.17 14.24 -14.18
N THR A 101 23.75 14.19 -15.38
CA THR A 101 25.10 14.71 -15.67
C THR A 101 25.02 15.68 -16.85
N ALA A 102 26.15 16.26 -17.25
CA ALA A 102 26.20 17.11 -18.44
C ALA A 102 25.85 16.36 -19.75
N THR A 103 26.05 15.04 -19.79
CA THR A 103 25.89 14.23 -21.00
C THR A 103 24.70 13.28 -20.94
N LEU A 104 24.33 12.82 -19.75
CA LEU A 104 23.27 11.85 -19.50
C LEU A 104 22.15 12.45 -18.67
N GLU A 105 20.92 12.15 -19.05
CA GLU A 105 19.73 12.46 -18.26
C GLU A 105 19.73 11.66 -16.96
N GLY A 106 19.13 12.25 -15.92
CA GLY A 106 18.93 11.59 -14.64
C GLY A 106 17.53 11.01 -14.53
N ARG A 107 17.24 10.38 -13.40
CA ARG A 107 15.90 9.96 -13.02
C ARG A 107 15.71 9.96 -11.51
N THR A 108 14.50 10.21 -11.07
CA THR A 108 14.10 9.98 -9.69
C THR A 108 13.95 8.49 -9.39
N GLU A 109 13.88 8.16 -8.10
CA GLU A 109 13.49 6.83 -7.67
C GLU A 109 12.07 6.51 -8.14
N GLY A 110 11.82 5.24 -8.44
CA GLY A 110 10.50 4.77 -8.82
C GLY A 110 10.31 3.30 -8.47
N ILE A 111 9.06 2.86 -8.43
CA ILE A 111 8.70 1.48 -8.09
C ILE A 111 7.91 0.91 -9.25
N ARG A 112 8.36 -0.24 -9.76
CA ARG A 112 7.64 -0.98 -10.81
C ARG A 112 7.36 -2.40 -10.37
N CYS A 113 6.31 -2.98 -10.94
CA CYS A 113 6.00 -4.37 -10.72
C CYS A 113 6.99 -5.27 -11.49
N GLY A 114 7.71 -6.14 -10.79
CA GLY A 114 8.64 -7.08 -11.43
C GLY A 114 7.97 -8.15 -12.31
N ARG A 115 6.64 -8.33 -12.20
CA ARG A 115 5.88 -9.33 -12.96
C ARG A 115 5.24 -8.75 -14.22
N CYS A 116 4.50 -7.63 -14.11
CA CYS A 116 3.81 -7.03 -15.25
C CYS A 116 4.49 -5.77 -15.82
N GLY A 117 5.51 -5.22 -15.15
CA GLY A 117 6.21 -4.02 -15.60
C GLY A 117 5.46 -2.70 -15.39
N VAL A 118 4.23 -2.73 -14.86
CA VAL A 118 3.47 -1.51 -14.53
C VAL A 118 4.21 -0.71 -13.47
N TRP A 119 4.28 0.61 -13.67
CA TRP A 119 4.82 1.55 -12.69
C TRP A 119 3.78 1.83 -11.61
N ILE A 120 4.14 1.54 -10.36
CA ILE A 120 3.37 1.86 -9.17
C ILE A 120 3.67 3.30 -8.77
N VAL A 121 4.97 3.64 -8.76
CA VAL A 121 5.48 5.00 -8.66
C VAL A 121 6.37 5.24 -9.88
N PRO A 122 5.96 6.09 -10.84
CA PRO A 122 6.75 6.30 -12.05
C PRO A 122 8.04 7.06 -11.75
N CYS A 123 9.14 6.68 -12.42
CA CYS A 123 10.33 7.53 -12.44
C CYS A 123 10.04 8.82 -13.22
N LYS A 124 10.49 9.96 -12.71
CA LYS A 124 10.55 11.22 -13.46
C LYS A 124 11.95 11.37 -14.06
N THR A 125 12.02 11.66 -15.34
CA THR A 125 13.28 11.99 -16.01
C THR A 125 13.76 13.37 -15.56
N LEU A 126 15.03 13.47 -15.17
CA LEU A 126 15.66 14.73 -14.81
C LEU A 126 16.47 15.23 -16.01
N PRO A 127 16.32 16.52 -16.42
CA PRO A 127 17.04 17.05 -17.56
C PRO A 127 18.55 16.96 -17.35
N LYS A 128 19.29 16.92 -18.46
CA LYS A 128 20.74 17.04 -18.42
C LYS A 128 21.12 18.36 -17.75
N LEU A 129 22.17 18.31 -16.94
CA LEU A 129 22.71 19.53 -16.36
C LEU A 129 23.52 20.27 -17.42
N GLY A 130 23.65 21.58 -17.29
CA GLY A 130 24.59 22.37 -18.07
C GLY A 130 26.04 21.97 -17.77
N SER A 131 26.99 22.68 -18.37
CA SER A 131 28.41 22.51 -18.03
C SER A 131 28.62 22.65 -16.51
N GLU A 132 29.22 21.65 -15.88
CA GLU A 132 29.60 21.71 -14.46
C GLU A 132 30.39 23.00 -14.19
N GLY A 133 29.91 23.84 -13.26
CA GLY A 133 30.65 25.00 -12.77
C GLY A 133 29.87 26.29 -12.57
N THR A 134 28.63 26.40 -13.06
CA THR A 134 27.80 27.58 -12.76
C THR A 134 27.19 27.41 -11.36
N GLU A 135 27.52 28.33 -10.47
CA GLU A 135 26.93 28.40 -9.13
C GLU A 135 25.86 29.49 -9.09
N HIS A 136 24.70 29.11 -8.56
CA HIS A 136 23.62 30.03 -8.21
C HIS A 136 23.75 30.37 -6.72
N ASN A 137 23.25 31.53 -6.31
CA ASN A 137 23.29 31.93 -4.90
C ASN A 137 22.04 31.45 -4.17
N MET A 138 22.23 31.14 -2.89
CA MET A 138 21.12 30.94 -1.96
C MET A 138 20.77 32.31 -1.36
N THR A 139 19.70 32.93 -1.85
CA THR A 139 19.24 34.25 -1.40
C THR A 139 18.56 34.18 -0.03
N LYS A 140 18.00 33.02 0.33
CA LYS A 140 17.40 32.78 1.66
C LYS A 140 17.66 31.35 2.10
N GLU A 141 18.08 31.20 3.35
CA GLU A 141 18.27 29.89 4.00
C GLU A 141 17.32 29.73 5.18
N SER A 142 17.00 28.49 5.50
CA SER A 142 16.18 28.17 6.67
C SER A 142 16.95 28.50 7.95
N PRO A 143 16.29 29.05 8.99
CA PRO A 143 16.86 29.05 10.32
C PRO A 143 17.08 27.61 10.83
N PRO A 144 17.95 27.42 11.83
CA PRO A 144 18.10 26.13 12.50
C PRO A 144 16.78 25.67 13.10
N LEU A 145 16.40 24.41 12.87
CA LEU A 145 15.15 23.83 13.36
C LEU A 145 15.42 22.92 14.54
N THR A 146 14.40 22.72 15.38
CA THR A 146 14.46 21.74 16.46
C THR A 146 13.94 20.38 15.97
N GLN A 147 14.66 19.30 16.26
CA GLN A 147 14.26 17.96 15.88
C GLN A 147 12.85 17.64 16.42
N GLY A 148 11.98 17.13 15.56
CA GLY A 148 10.60 16.80 15.95
C GLY A 148 9.61 17.97 15.88
N SER A 149 10.04 19.21 15.57
CA SER A 149 9.13 20.35 15.44
C SER A 149 8.20 20.22 14.22
N ASP A 150 7.08 20.94 14.24
CA ASP A 150 6.14 21.06 13.11
C ASP A 150 6.53 22.20 12.14
N GLU A 151 7.78 22.67 12.22
CA GLU A 151 8.28 23.76 11.39
C GLU A 151 8.71 23.25 10.02
N SER A 152 8.48 24.07 8.99
CA SER A 152 8.97 23.86 7.63
C SER A 152 10.31 24.57 7.42
N ALA A 153 11.17 24.04 6.56
CA ALA A 153 12.43 24.66 6.17
C ALA A 153 12.32 25.24 4.77
N ALA A 154 12.53 26.55 4.61
CA ALA A 154 12.45 27.23 3.32
C ALA A 154 13.81 27.72 2.84
N PHE A 155 14.11 27.46 1.57
CA PHE A 155 15.30 27.89 0.86
C PHE A 155 14.90 28.64 -0.41
N THR A 156 15.67 29.64 -0.81
CA THR A 156 15.39 30.41 -2.03
C THR A 156 16.68 30.59 -2.81
N SER A 157 16.69 30.11 -4.05
CA SER A 157 17.78 30.33 -5.01
C SER A 157 17.45 31.49 -5.94
N ASP A 158 18.47 32.24 -6.36
CA ASP A 158 18.38 33.25 -7.41
C ASP A 158 18.15 32.68 -8.82
N ALA A 159 18.25 31.36 -9.01
CA ALA A 159 17.98 30.69 -10.28
C ALA A 159 16.51 30.83 -10.72
N ASP A 160 16.31 30.95 -12.04
CA ASP A 160 14.97 30.92 -12.66
C ASP A 160 14.29 29.57 -12.37
N PHE A 161 13.02 29.62 -11.98
CA PHE A 161 12.23 28.43 -11.70
C PHE A 161 12.06 27.52 -12.92
N GLN A 162 12.10 28.06 -14.14
CA GLN A 162 12.02 27.27 -15.37
C GLN A 162 13.24 26.36 -15.56
N ASP A 163 14.39 26.73 -14.99
CA ASP A 163 15.60 25.93 -15.03
C ASP A 163 15.67 24.90 -13.90
N PHE A 164 14.75 24.95 -12.93
CA PHE A 164 14.77 24.06 -11.78
C PHE A 164 14.66 22.59 -12.21
N SER A 165 15.56 21.76 -11.69
CA SER A 165 15.62 20.32 -11.96
C SER A 165 15.16 19.50 -10.76
N HIS A 166 15.88 19.60 -9.64
CA HIS A 166 15.61 18.82 -8.43
C HIS A 166 16.33 19.41 -7.22
N VAL A 167 16.01 18.91 -6.04
CA VAL A 167 16.69 19.25 -4.79
C VAL A 167 17.43 18.02 -4.28
N THR A 168 18.64 18.23 -3.75
CA THR A 168 19.36 17.18 -3.04
C THR A 168 19.59 17.56 -1.58
N LEU A 169 19.51 16.58 -0.69
CA LEU A 169 19.92 16.68 0.70
C LEU A 169 21.08 15.70 0.91
N ASN A 170 22.25 16.20 1.34
CA ASN A 170 23.47 15.39 1.49
C ASN A 170 23.80 14.56 0.25
N ASP A 171 23.65 15.15 -0.95
CA ASP A 171 23.87 14.54 -2.26
C ASP A 171 22.87 13.45 -2.69
N GLU A 172 21.83 13.20 -1.91
CA GLU A 172 20.71 12.32 -2.26
C GLU A 172 19.53 13.14 -2.79
N ILE A 173 18.91 12.69 -3.89
CA ILE A 173 17.75 13.36 -4.49
C ILE A 173 16.58 13.25 -3.52
N VAL A 174 15.98 14.38 -3.17
CA VAL A 174 14.78 14.41 -2.34
C VAL A 174 13.55 14.20 -3.21
N ASP A 175 12.65 13.32 -2.78
CA ASP A 175 11.38 13.09 -3.46
C ASP A 175 10.49 14.35 -3.46
N GLU A 176 9.83 14.62 -4.59
CA GLU A 176 8.97 15.81 -4.78
C GLU A 176 7.80 15.87 -3.79
N SER A 177 7.37 14.74 -3.24
CA SER A 177 6.33 14.73 -2.19
C SER A 177 6.79 15.38 -0.89
N ASN A 178 8.11 15.47 -0.63
CA ASN A 178 8.69 15.98 0.62
C ASN A 178 8.96 17.49 0.64
N TYR A 179 8.76 18.19 -0.48
CA TYR A 179 8.90 19.63 -0.54
C TYR A 179 7.86 20.25 -1.47
N ASP A 180 7.66 21.56 -1.33
CA ASP A 180 6.90 22.36 -2.27
C ASP A 180 7.86 23.30 -2.99
N ALA A 181 7.72 23.40 -4.31
CA ALA A 181 8.48 24.31 -5.16
C ALA A 181 7.55 25.38 -5.72
N LYS A 182 7.92 26.67 -5.63
CA LYS A 182 7.06 27.78 -6.07
C LYS A 182 7.79 28.72 -7.03
N GLU A 183 7.02 29.25 -8.00
CA GLU A 183 7.44 30.22 -9.00
C GLU A 183 7.82 31.58 -8.38
N GLY A 184 8.80 32.26 -9.01
CA GLY A 184 9.50 33.45 -8.51
C GLY A 184 11.01 33.24 -8.62
N SER A 185 11.78 33.71 -7.63
CA SER A 185 13.05 33.04 -7.29
C SER A 185 12.73 31.58 -6.93
N THR A 186 13.56 30.60 -7.29
CA THR A 186 13.26 29.18 -7.01
C THR A 186 13.16 28.94 -5.50
N ILE A 187 11.93 28.90 -4.96
CA ILE A 187 11.65 28.73 -3.53
C ILE A 187 11.31 27.26 -3.27
N ILE A 188 12.11 26.62 -2.43
CA ILE A 188 11.92 25.23 -1.99
C ILE A 188 11.54 25.23 -0.52
N THR A 189 10.41 24.62 -0.19
CA THR A 189 9.93 24.48 1.19
C THR A 189 9.81 23.01 1.57
N PHE A 190 10.71 22.50 2.41
CA PHE A 190 10.62 21.14 2.92
C PHE A 190 9.48 21.00 3.93
N LYS A 191 8.73 19.90 3.81
CA LYS A 191 7.57 19.62 4.66
C LYS A 191 8.03 19.12 6.04
N PRO A 192 7.33 19.49 7.13
CA PRO A 192 7.71 19.08 8.49
C PRO A 192 7.82 17.56 8.65
N ALA A 193 6.92 16.79 8.03
CA ALA A 193 6.94 15.33 8.10
C ALA A 193 8.26 14.72 7.60
N PHE A 194 8.85 15.28 6.54
CA PHE A 194 10.15 14.86 6.03
C PHE A 194 11.28 15.27 6.99
N LEU A 195 11.25 16.53 7.44
CA LEU A 195 12.27 17.09 8.34
C LEU A 195 12.38 16.34 9.67
N LYS A 196 11.26 15.81 10.19
CA LYS A 196 11.25 14.96 11.39
C LYS A 196 12.00 13.64 11.23
N THR A 197 12.22 13.18 10.00
CA THR A 197 12.99 11.94 9.73
C THR A 197 14.50 12.19 9.72
N LEU A 198 14.93 13.45 9.64
CA LEU A 198 16.34 13.81 9.57
C LEU A 198 17.02 13.70 10.96
N PRO A 199 18.27 13.21 11.00
CA PRO A 199 19.02 13.16 12.25
C PRO A 199 19.46 14.57 12.68
N VAL A 200 19.75 14.73 13.98
CA VAL A 200 20.36 15.97 14.49
C VAL A 200 21.70 16.21 13.80
N GLY A 201 21.94 17.43 13.33
CA GLY A 201 23.18 17.81 12.68
C GLY A 201 23.01 18.84 11.58
N LYS A 202 24.07 18.98 10.78
CA LYS A 202 24.09 19.84 9.60
C LYS A 202 23.88 18.99 8.35
N HIS A 203 23.01 19.46 7.47
CA HIS A 203 22.70 18.84 6.19
C HIS A 203 22.93 19.83 5.06
N THR A 204 23.59 19.38 4.01
CA THR A 204 23.81 20.20 2.82
C THR A 204 22.59 20.13 1.93
N VAL A 205 21.99 21.29 1.65
CA VAL A 205 20.88 21.43 0.69
C VAL A 205 21.46 21.95 -0.61
N LYS A 206 21.11 21.32 -1.73
CA LYS A 206 21.42 21.84 -3.06
C LYS A 206 20.14 21.97 -3.88
N ILE A 207 19.89 23.16 -4.39
CA ILE A 207 18.85 23.43 -5.39
C ILE A 207 19.55 23.35 -6.74
N VAL A 208 19.24 22.31 -7.51
CA VAL A 208 19.89 22.02 -8.79
C VAL A 208 19.00 22.49 -9.92
N SER A 209 19.56 23.34 -10.77
CA SER A 209 18.95 23.82 -12.00
C SER A 209 19.78 23.38 -13.22
N THR A 210 19.20 23.41 -14.41
CA THR A 210 19.90 23.13 -15.68
C THR A 210 21.04 24.12 -15.91
N THR A 211 20.90 25.35 -15.42
CA THR A 211 21.89 26.41 -15.55
C THR A 211 22.95 26.44 -14.48
N GLY A 212 22.77 25.74 -13.34
CA GLY A 212 23.71 25.80 -12.22
C GLY A 212 23.14 25.23 -10.92
N THR A 213 23.88 25.34 -9.81
CA THR A 213 23.44 24.83 -8.51
C THR A 213 23.61 25.88 -7.41
N ALA A 214 22.57 26.09 -6.59
CA ALA A 214 22.66 26.84 -5.35
C ALA A 214 22.84 25.90 -4.16
N ARG A 215 23.75 26.25 -3.24
CA ARG A 215 24.07 25.44 -2.06
C ARG A 215 23.75 26.21 -0.78
N GLY A 216 23.12 25.54 0.17
CA GLY A 216 22.81 26.07 1.49
C GLY A 216 22.96 25.00 2.56
N MET A 217 22.75 25.39 3.81
CA MET A 217 22.88 24.50 4.97
C MET A 217 21.59 24.47 5.78
N LEU A 218 21.09 23.27 6.05
CA LEU A 218 20.02 23.02 7.01
C LEU A 218 20.64 22.51 8.31
N GLU A 219 20.31 23.13 9.44
CA GLU A 219 20.74 22.66 10.77
C GLU A 219 19.53 22.16 11.56
N ILE A 220 19.58 20.89 11.97
CA ILE A 220 18.62 20.27 12.89
C ILE A 220 19.28 20.16 14.27
N LYS A 221 18.74 20.88 15.26
CA LYS A 221 19.21 20.87 16.65
C LYS A 221 18.43 19.84 17.46
N ALA A 222 19.07 19.24 18.46
CA ALA A 222 18.39 18.34 19.37
C ALA A 222 17.27 19.07 20.11
N GLN A 223 16.12 18.42 20.27
CA GLN A 223 15.10 18.89 21.19
C GLN A 223 15.67 18.83 22.61
N ALA A 224 15.59 19.93 23.35
CA ALA A 224 15.96 19.91 24.76
C ALA A 224 15.05 18.90 25.47
N THR A 225 15.63 17.79 25.93
CA THR A 225 14.96 16.89 26.86
C THR A 225 14.61 17.71 28.10
N PRO A 226 13.37 17.70 28.62
CA PRO A 226 13.13 18.26 29.93
C PRO A 226 14.05 17.52 30.92
N GLN A 227 15.06 18.22 31.43
CA GLN A 227 15.77 17.80 32.62
C GLN A 227 14.71 17.75 33.72
N THR A 228 14.52 16.57 34.32
CA THR A 228 13.76 16.49 35.57
C THR A 228 14.52 17.33 36.59
N GLU A 229 14.00 18.54 36.90
CA GLU A 229 14.50 19.36 37.99
C GLU A 229 14.41 18.53 39.28
N GLN A 230 15.57 18.08 39.77
CA GLN A 230 15.69 17.72 41.18
C GLN A 230 15.56 19.02 41.97
N VAL A 231 14.39 19.21 42.59
CA VAL A 231 14.16 20.23 43.60
C VAL A 231 15.13 19.97 44.76
N THR A 232 16.24 20.70 44.81
CA THR A 232 17.07 20.81 46.01
C THR A 232 16.36 21.74 46.99
N LEU A 233 15.74 21.13 48.01
CA LEU A 233 15.20 21.82 49.18
C LEU A 233 16.37 22.41 50.01
N PRO A 234 16.31 23.67 50.48
CA PRO A 234 17.31 24.20 51.41
C PRO A 234 17.09 23.64 52.83
N SER A 235 18.13 23.00 53.38
CA SER A 235 18.25 22.70 54.81
C SER A 235 18.70 23.94 55.58
N ASP A 236 17.91 24.39 56.56
CA ASP A 236 18.34 24.58 57.96
C ASP A 236 17.30 25.36 58.77
N THR A 237 16.60 24.66 59.67
CA THR A 237 16.54 25.02 61.11
C THR A 237 16.03 23.79 61.87
N LEU A 238 16.92 23.21 62.67
CA LEU A 238 16.72 22.04 63.52
C LEU A 238 15.97 22.44 64.82
N PRO A 239 15.22 21.52 65.46
CA PRO A 239 15.81 20.79 66.57
C PRO A 239 15.63 19.27 66.51
N LYS A 240 16.59 18.58 67.13
CA LYS A 240 16.80 17.13 67.22
C LYS A 240 15.76 16.45 68.11
N THR A 241 15.38 15.22 67.77
CA THR A 241 15.63 13.99 68.55
C THR A 241 15.08 12.78 67.80
N GLY A 242 15.85 11.68 67.73
CA GLY A 242 15.34 10.37 67.33
C GLY A 242 16.29 9.62 66.40
N GLU A 243 17.23 8.90 66.99
CA GLU A 243 18.21 8.05 66.32
C GLU A 243 17.53 6.96 65.47
N ILE A 244 18.01 6.74 64.24
CA ILE A 244 18.44 5.40 63.77
C ILE A 244 19.28 5.52 62.49
N SER A 245 20.38 4.77 62.54
CA SER A 245 21.45 4.57 61.58
C SER A 245 21.01 4.18 60.18
N GLY A 246 21.77 4.65 59.19
CA GLY A 246 21.55 4.39 57.77
C GLY A 246 21.82 2.95 57.34
N ASP A 247 21.22 2.61 56.21
CA ASP A 247 21.64 1.48 55.36
C ASP A 247 21.05 1.67 53.95
N TYR A 248 21.61 2.61 53.19
CA TYR A 248 21.44 2.66 51.71
C TYR A 248 22.75 2.35 50.99
N SER A 249 23.63 1.57 51.64
CA SER A 249 24.87 1.04 51.05
C SER A 249 24.67 -0.31 50.31
N TRP A 250 23.49 -0.91 50.39
CA TRP A 250 23.20 -2.25 49.87
C TRP A 250 22.56 -2.30 48.47
N LEU A 251 22.01 -1.19 47.95
CA LEU A 251 21.43 -1.19 46.59
C LEU A 251 22.45 -0.91 45.46
N VAL A 252 23.64 -0.41 45.78
CA VAL A 252 24.73 -0.22 44.80
C VAL A 252 25.50 -1.52 44.54
N LEU A 253 25.36 -2.55 45.40
CA LEU A 253 26.05 -3.84 45.22
C LEU A 253 25.29 -4.86 44.34
N LEU A 254 24.06 -4.57 43.90
CA LEU A 254 23.23 -5.50 43.11
C LEU A 254 23.33 -5.32 41.58
N LEU A 255 24.02 -4.29 41.09
CA LEU A 255 24.18 -4.05 39.65
C LEU A 255 25.53 -4.49 39.07
N LEU A 256 26.46 -4.99 39.89
CA LEU A 256 27.75 -5.52 39.42
C LEU A 256 27.79 -7.05 39.22
N SER A 257 26.73 -7.79 39.56
CA SER A 257 26.69 -9.26 39.40
C SER A 257 25.98 -9.75 38.12
N ALA A 258 25.23 -8.90 37.41
CA ALA A 258 24.52 -9.28 36.18
C ALA A 258 25.40 -9.21 34.90
N GLY A 259 26.45 -8.38 34.90
CA GLY A 259 27.35 -8.25 33.74
C GLY A 259 28.31 -9.43 33.51
N GLY A 260 28.71 -10.13 34.59
CA GLY A 260 29.66 -11.24 34.52
C GLY A 260 29.08 -12.54 33.93
N LEU A 261 27.79 -12.82 34.15
CA LEU A 261 27.15 -14.05 33.67
C LEU A 261 26.87 -14.03 32.16
N ILE A 262 26.63 -12.85 31.57
CA ILE A 262 26.41 -12.70 30.13
C ILE A 262 27.72 -12.93 29.35
N PHE A 263 28.86 -12.47 29.88
CA PHE A 263 30.16 -12.63 29.23
C PHE A 263 30.67 -14.09 29.27
N LEU A 264 30.46 -14.80 30.38
CA LEU A 264 30.84 -16.22 30.50
C LEU A 264 29.99 -17.15 29.63
N ASN A 265 28.72 -16.82 29.39
CA ASN A 265 27.85 -17.63 28.52
C ASN A 265 28.14 -17.43 27.02
N ARG A 266 28.58 -16.22 26.61
CA ARG A 266 29.07 -15.99 25.22
C ARG A 266 30.36 -16.76 24.94
N LYS A 267 31.31 -16.84 25.89
CA LYS A 267 32.58 -17.57 25.70
C LYS A 267 32.38 -19.08 25.60
N LYS A 268 31.42 -19.66 26.33
CA LYS A 268 31.08 -21.10 26.23
C LYS A 268 30.40 -21.47 24.90
N ARG A 269 29.57 -20.60 24.31
CA ARG A 269 28.96 -20.84 22.99
C ARG A 269 30.00 -20.83 21.86
N MET A 270 30.96 -19.90 21.89
CA MET A 270 32.03 -19.81 20.88
C MET A 270 33.01 -20.99 20.94
N ALA A 271 33.25 -21.57 22.12
CA ALA A 271 34.10 -22.76 22.27
C ALA A 271 33.45 -24.06 21.75
N LYS A 272 32.11 -24.13 21.74
CA LYS A 272 31.37 -25.31 21.25
C LYS A 272 31.22 -25.35 19.73
N GLN A 273 31.19 -24.18 19.07
CA GLN A 273 31.16 -24.08 17.60
C GLN A 273 32.52 -24.30 16.92
N ARG A 274 33.63 -24.24 17.66
CA ARG A 274 34.99 -24.47 17.13
C ARG A 274 35.43 -25.95 17.15
N ASN A 275 34.56 -26.87 17.57
CA ASN A 275 34.83 -28.32 17.65
C ASN A 275 33.86 -29.15 16.77
N GLN A 276 33.23 -28.52 15.77
CA GLN A 276 32.37 -29.18 14.77
C GLN A 276 32.67 -28.72 13.33
N ILE A 277 33.93 -28.38 13.05
CA ILE A 277 34.51 -28.29 11.70
C ILE A 277 35.86 -29.00 11.77
#